data_AF-A0A061JG09-F1
#
_entry.id   AF-A0A061JG09-F1
#
_cell.length_a   1.000
_cell.length_b   1.000
_cell.length_c   1.000
_cell.angle_alpha   90.00
_cell.angle_beta   90.00
_cell.angle_gamma   90.00
#
_symmetry.space_group_name_H-M   'P 1'
#
loop_
_entity.id
_entity.type
_entity.pdbx_description
1 polymer ?
#
loop_
_entity_poly.entity_id
_entity_poly.type
_entity_poly.pdbx_seq_one_letter_code
_entity_poly.pdbx_strand_id
1 'polypeptide(L)' 'MKSTEYLNSLVKMSDRELFDELLGLLRQRAAFSFTKGNPQTKALSHRVQLVRRNIARLKMVMAQRKKEK' A
#
# COMPACT_ATOMS: atom_id res chain seq x y z
N MET A 1 -5.25 -1.02 11.42
CA MET A 1 -6.40 -0.95 10.50
C MET A 1 -6.74 -2.35 10.00
N LYS A 2 -8.01 -2.72 10.00
CA LYS A 2 -8.43 -4.02 9.45
C LYS A 2 -8.36 -3.96 7.92
N SER A 3 -8.06 -5.09 7.27
CA SER A 3 -7.86 -5.15 5.81
C SER A 3 -9.07 -4.68 5.00
N THR A 4 -10.28 -4.86 5.54
CA THR A 4 -11.55 -4.51 4.91
C THR A 4 -11.82 -3.01 4.93
N GLU A 5 -11.50 -2.35 6.05
CA GLU A 5 -11.61 -0.88 6.18
C GLU A 5 -10.75 -0.18 5.13
N TYR A 6 -9.54 -0.69 4.89
CA TYR A 6 -8.64 -0.14 3.88
C TYR A 6 -9.20 -0.29 2.46
N LEU A 7 -9.72 -1.46 2.10
CA LEU A 7 -10.33 -1.65 0.78
C LEU A 7 -11.52 -0.72 0.56
N ASN A 8 -12.37 -0.56 1.57
CA ASN A 8 -13.51 0.34 1.51
C ASN A 8 -13.11 1.81 1.35
N SER A 9 -11.98 2.24 1.95
CA SER A 9 -11.48 3.59 1.72
C SER A 9 -10.96 3.77 0.29
N LEU A 10 -10.24 2.78 -0.25
CA LEU A 10 -9.71 2.85 -1.62
C LEU A 10 -10.81 2.95 -2.68
N VAL A 11 -11.91 2.21 -2.52
CA VAL A 11 -13.03 2.24 -3.47
C VAL A 11 -13.72 3.62 -3.51
N LYS A 12 -13.63 4.41 -2.43
CA LYS A 12 -14.23 5.75 -2.35
C LYS A 12 -13.31 6.88 -2.83
N MET A 13 -12.02 6.63 -2.97
CA MET A 13 -11.03 7.63 -3.40
C MET A 13 -11.19 7.98 -4.88
N SER A 14 -10.89 9.21 -5.28
CA SER A 14 -10.72 9.60 -6.68
C SER A 14 -9.47 8.96 -7.31
N ASP A 15 -9.38 8.95 -8.64
CA ASP A 15 -8.21 8.39 -9.35
C ASP A 15 -6.90 9.12 -8.97
N ARG A 16 -6.98 10.42 -8.67
CA ARG A 16 -5.85 11.22 -8.17
C ARG A 16 -5.43 10.79 -6.78
N GLU A 17 -6.39 10.64 -5.86
CA GLU A 17 -6.11 10.18 -4.49
C GLU A 17 -5.53 8.75 -4.47
N LEU A 18 -6.01 7.86 -5.35
CA LEU A 18 -5.42 6.53 -5.51
C LEU A 18 -3.96 6.60 -5.97
N PHE A 19 -3.64 7.53 -6.87
CA PHE A 19 -2.26 7.73 -7.32
C PHE A 19 -1.37 8.29 -6.21
N ASP A 20 -1.85 9.28 -5.46
CA ASP A 20 -1.12 9.87 -4.34
C ASP A 20 -0.87 8.84 -3.22
N GLU A 21 -1.87 8.01 -2.91
CA GLU A 21 -1.74 6.88 -1.97
C GLU A 21 -0.71 5.86 -2.47
N LEU A 22 -0.68 5.54 -3.77
CA LEU A 22 0.34 4.66 -4.35
C LEU A 22 1.75 5.22 -4.14
N LEU A 23 1.95 6.51 -4.40
CA LEU A 23 3.24 7.17 -4.20
C LEU A 23 3.66 7.12 -2.73
N GLY A 24 2.72 7.37 -1.81
CA GLY A 24 2.96 7.26 -0.36
C GLY A 24 3.45 5.87 0.04
N LEU A 25 2.75 4.82 -0.39
CA LEU A 25 3.13 3.44 -0.08
C LEU A 25 4.47 3.02 -0.70
N LEU A 26 4.78 3.50 -1.92
CA LEU A 26 6.07 3.24 -2.57
C LEU A 26 7.23 3.90 -1.82
N ARG A 27 7.05 5.13 -1.33
CA ARG A 27 8.02 5.82 -0.46
C ARG A 27 8.25 5.06 0.85
N GLN A 28 7.17 4.60 1.50
CA GLN A 28 7.28 3.78 2.72
C GLN A 28 8.02 2.47 2.45
N ARG A 29 7.72 1.80 1.33
CA ARG A 29 8.44 0.59 0.91
C ARG A 29 9.93 0.86 0.69
N ALA A 30 10.29 1.98 0.07
CA ALA A 30 11.68 2.37 -0.14
C ALA A 30 12.40 2.59 1.19
N ALA A 31 11.78 3.31 2.13
CA ALA A 31 12.33 3.53 3.48
C ALA A 31 12.64 2.21 4.21
N PHE A 32 11.80 1.17 4.01
CA PHE A 32 12.07 -0.15 4.57
C PHE A 32 13.24 -0.88 3.91
N SER A 33 13.53 -0.63 2.64
CA SER A 33 14.70 -1.21 1.97
C SER A 33 16.02 -0.67 2.53
N PHE A 34 16.04 0.59 2.97
CA PHE A 34 17.23 1.22 3.57
C PHE A 34 17.49 0.81 5.03
N THR A 35 16.54 0.15 5.70
CA THR A 35 16.65 -0.26 7.12
C THR A 35 17.02 -1.73 7.31
N LYS A 36 17.21 -2.49 6.21
CA LYS A 36 17.38 -3.95 6.20
C LYS A 36 18.65 -4.50 6.88
N GLY A 37 19.55 -3.66 7.37
CA GLY A 37 20.82 -4.06 8.00
C GLY A 37 20.80 -4.15 9.53
N ASN A 38 19.72 -3.74 10.21
CA ASN A 38 19.72 -3.63 11.67
C ASN A 38 18.97 -4.81 12.33
N PRO A 39 19.58 -5.59 13.24
CA PRO A 39 18.94 -6.75 13.89
C PRO A 39 17.73 -6.41 14.79
N GLN A 40 17.58 -5.15 15.20
CA GLN A 40 16.45 -4.68 16.05
C GLN A 40 15.10 -4.61 15.32
N THR A 41 15.04 -5.04 14.05
CA THR A 41 13.94 -4.76 13.13
C THR A 41 12.87 -5.85 13.06
N LYS A 42 12.71 -6.71 14.08
CA LYS A 42 11.70 -7.80 14.07
C LYS A 42 10.27 -7.29 13.78
N ALA A 43 9.90 -6.08 14.25
CA ALA A 43 8.61 -5.45 13.95
C ALA A 43 8.46 -4.92 12.50
N LEU A 44 9.56 -4.76 11.77
CA LEU A 44 9.55 -4.28 10.38
C LEU A 44 9.08 -5.34 9.38
N SER A 45 9.28 -6.62 9.67
CA SER A 45 8.81 -7.72 8.80
C SER A 45 7.29 -7.63 8.52
N HIS A 46 6.48 -7.52 9.57
CA HIS A 46 5.03 -7.42 9.44
C HIS A 46 4.60 -6.11 8.76
N ARG A 47 5.26 -4.99 9.09
CA ARG A 47 4.97 -3.68 8.47
C ARG A 47 5.30 -3.66 6.97
N VAL A 48 6.42 -4.24 6.57
CA VAL A 48 6.81 -4.41 5.16
C VAL A 48 5.78 -5.27 4.43
N GLN A 49 5.36 -6.37 5.04
CA GLN A 49 4.36 -7.25 4.45
C GLN A 49 3.02 -6.53 4.29
N LEU A 50 2.61 -5.74 5.28
CA LEU A 50 1.39 -4.93 5.23
C LEU A 50 1.44 -3.92 4.09
N VAL A 51 2.54 -3.15 3.95
CA VAL A 51 2.70 -2.18 2.87
C VAL A 51 2.66 -2.86 1.50
N ARG A 52 3.31 -4.02 1.34
CA ARG A 52 3.24 -4.80 0.08
C ARG A 52 1.81 -5.22 -0.26
N ARG A 53 1.05 -5.70 0.73
CA ARG A 53 -0.37 -6.06 0.55
C ARG A 53 -1.23 -4.85 0.20
N ASN A 54 -1.00 -3.70 0.83
CA ASN A 54 -1.72 -2.46 0.54
C ASN A 54 -1.46 -1.98 -0.89
N ILE A 55 -0.20 -2.02 -1.36
CA ILE A 55 0.14 -1.71 -2.76
C ILE A 55 -0.60 -2.64 -3.73
N ALA A 56 -0.64 -3.94 -3.45
CA ALA A 56 -1.33 -4.91 -4.30
C ALA A 56 -2.84 -4.64 -4.39
N ARG A 57 -3.48 -4.35 -3.25
CA ARG A 57 -4.90 -3.98 -3.19
C ARG A 57 -5.20 -2.71 -3.97
N LEU A 58 -4.37 -1.69 -3.81
CA LEU A 58 -4.54 -0.44 -4.52
C LEU A 58 -4.42 -0.61 -6.04
N LYS A 59 -3.40 -1.35 -6.50
CA LYS A 59 -3.26 -1.69 -7.92
C LYS A 59 -4.45 -2.48 -8.45
N MET A 60 -5.00 -3.39 -7.65
CA MET A 60 -6.20 -4.15 -8.01
C MET A 60 -7.41 -3.22 -8.20
N VAL A 61 -7.68 -2.30 -7.26
CA VAL A 61 -8.78 -1.33 -7.37
C VAL A 61 -8.61 -0.44 -8.59
N MET A 62 -7.40 0.09 -8.83
CA MET A 62 -7.11 0.89 -10.03
C MET A 62 -7.34 0.09 -11.32
N ALA A 63 -6.94 -1.19 -11.35
CA ALA A 63 -7.13 -2.06 -12.50
C ALA A 63 -8.61 -2.40 -12.74
N GLN A 64 -9.38 -2.61 -11.67
CA GLN A 64 -10.84 -2.82 -11.76
C GLN A 64 -11.53 -1.60 -12.37
N ARG A 65 -11.25 -0.40 -11.87
CA ARG A 65 -11.80 0.85 -12.43
C ARG A 65 -11.45 1.07 -13.89
N LYS A 66 -10.23 0.69 -14.30
CA LYS A 66 -9.81 0.78 -15.70
C LYS A 66 -10.60 -0.16 -16.62
N LYS A 67 -11.14 -1.27 -16.09
CA LYS A 67 -11.99 -2.20 -16.86
C LYS A 67 -13.45 -1.79 -16.91
N GLU A 68 -13.91 -1.01 -15.93
CA GLU A 68 -15.28 -0.49 -15.84
C GLU A 68 -15.50 0.80 -16.64
N LYS A 69 -14.41 1.50 -17.01
CA LYS A 69 -14.40 2.61 -17.96
C LYS A 69 -14.21 2.10 -19.38
#